data_AF-M7P571-F1
#
_entry.id   AF-M7P571-F1
#
_cell.length_a   1.000
_cell.length_b   1.000
_cell.length_c   1.000
_cell.angle_alpha   90.00
_cell.angle_beta   90.00
_cell.angle_gamma   90.00
#
_symmetry.space_group_name_H-M   'P 1'
#
loop_
_entity.id
_entity.type
_entity.pdbx_description
1 polymer ?
#
loop_
_entity_poly.entity_id
_entity_poly.type
_entity_poly.pdbx_seq_one_letter_code
_entity_poly.pdbx_strand_id
1 'polypeptide(L)'
;MAILFFKSILYHTRFWAKLLLYYWTLFISAFSGVVLSIILFVLGKSNISQWGVARICNTISAPALNLKIHVENEHFMRVRPCVFISNHQSELDILLLGRLFPKYCSIVSKKSLKYVPFLGWFMILSKTIFIDRAKRENSIKIFEEVSGQIKANKVNVRHWLIIIKLSIKSKVYGFLLRERDQDLKVLIFCRLKKGHFI
;
A
#
# COMPACT_ATOMS: atom_id res chain seq x y z
N MET A 1 -9.81 4.21 42.46
CA MET A 1 -9.29 5.32 41.61
C MET A 1 -7.86 5.04 41.11
N ALA A 2 -6.91 4.66 41.98
CA ALA A 2 -5.52 4.38 41.60
C ALA A 2 -5.32 3.27 40.53
N ILE A 3 -6.10 2.17 40.58
CA ILE A 3 -6.01 1.08 39.59
C ILE A 3 -6.41 1.53 38.18
N LEU A 4 -7.44 2.39 38.07
CA LEU A 4 -7.88 2.93 36.78
C LEU A 4 -6.84 3.91 36.20
N PHE A 5 -6.22 4.71 37.08
CA PHE A 5 -5.14 5.60 36.71
C PHE A 5 -3.90 4.83 36.19
N PHE A 6 -3.49 3.77 36.89
CA PHE A 6 -2.38 2.92 36.46
C PHE A 6 -2.67 2.19 35.14
N LYS A 7 -3.90 1.66 34.96
CA LYS A 7 -4.33 1.07 33.68
C LYS A 7 -4.31 2.08 32.53
N SER A 8 -4.71 3.33 32.78
CA SER A 8 -4.67 4.41 31.79
C SER A 8 -3.23 4.73 31.36
N ILE A 9 -2.31 4.87 32.32
CA ILE A 9 -0.88 5.09 32.06
C ILE A 9 -0.26 3.94 31.27
N LEU A 10 -0.54 2.68 31.65
CA LEU A 10 -0.08 1.51 30.91
C LEU A 10 -0.64 1.45 29.49
N TYR A 11 -1.90 1.87 29.29
CA TYR A 11 -2.50 1.94 27.96
C TYR A 11 -1.80 2.96 27.07
N HIS A 12 -1.60 4.18 27.56
CA HIS A 12 -0.94 5.24 26.81
C HIS A 12 0.52 4.93 26.51
N THR A 13 1.27 4.42 27.48
CA THR A 13 2.68 4.01 27.27
C THR A 13 2.79 2.90 26.22
N ARG A 14 1.94 1.86 26.27
CA ARG A 14 1.91 0.81 25.24
C ARG A 14 1.53 1.36 23.87
N PHE A 15 0.61 2.33 23.80
CA PHE A 15 0.24 2.98 22.54
C PHE A 15 1.42 3.74 21.93
N TRP A 16 2.07 4.62 22.70
CA TRP A 16 3.21 5.40 22.23
C TRP A 16 4.41 4.52 21.87
N ALA A 17 4.69 3.49 22.66
CA ALA A 17 5.76 2.53 22.35
C ALA A 17 5.51 1.81 21.02
N LYS A 18 4.28 1.35 20.75
CA LYS A 18 3.92 0.73 19.47
C LYS A 18 3.95 1.71 18.31
N LEU A 19 3.54 2.95 18.53
CA LEU A 19 3.60 4.01 17.52
C LEU A 19 5.05 4.31 17.12
N LEU A 20 5.93 4.49 18.11
CA LEU A 20 7.36 4.71 17.87
C LEU A 20 7.98 3.52 17.14
N LEU A 21 7.70 2.30 17.61
CA LEU A 21 8.15 1.07 16.94
C LEU A 21 7.68 1.01 15.49
N TYR A 22 6.42 1.38 15.21
CA TYR A 22 5.90 1.43 13.84
C TYR A 22 6.71 2.38 12.96
N TYR A 23 6.92 3.63 13.38
CA TYR A 23 7.70 4.60 12.61
C TYR A 23 9.15 4.17 12.41
N TRP A 24 9.77 3.53 13.41
CA TRP A 24 11.10 2.93 13.27
C TRP A 24 11.15 1.85 12.19
N THR A 25 10.19 0.92 12.21
CA THR A 25 10.12 -0.14 11.20
C THR A 25 9.82 0.39 9.79
N LEU A 26 9.02 1.45 9.67
CA LEU A 26 8.77 2.15 8.41
C LEU A 26 10.04 2.80 7.87
N PHE A 27 10.82 3.46 8.73
CA PHE A 27 12.08 4.08 8.34
C PHE A 27 13.08 3.05 7.78
N ILE A 28 13.25 1.92 8.48
CA ILE A 28 14.10 0.81 8.03
C ILE A 28 13.60 0.25 6.69
N SER A 29 12.28 0.09 6.54
CA SER A 29 11.65 -0.39 5.31
C SER A 29 11.84 0.57 4.13
N ALA A 30 11.74 1.88 4.38
CA ALA A 30 11.96 2.90 3.35
C ALA A 30 13.43 2.92 2.90
N PHE A 31 14.37 2.86 3.85
CA PHE A 31 15.80 2.84 3.54
C PHE A 31 16.20 1.59 2.76
N SER A 32 15.84 0.41 3.26
CA SER A 32 16.06 -0.86 2.54
C SER A 32 15.36 -0.89 1.19
N GLY A 33 14.21 -0.22 1.07
CA GLY A 33 13.47 -0.12 -0.19
C GLY A 33 14.16 0.73 -1.25
N VAL A 34 14.82 1.82 -0.87
CA VAL A 34 15.66 2.61 -1.78
C VAL A 34 16.82 1.77 -2.29
N VAL A 35 17.54 1.09 -1.39
CA VAL A 35 18.67 0.22 -1.74
C VAL A 35 18.23 -0.90 -2.70
N LEU A 36 17.16 -1.61 -2.36
CA LEU A 36 16.61 -2.67 -3.20
C LEU A 36 16.17 -2.15 -4.58
N SER A 37 15.59 -0.96 -4.63
CA SER A 37 15.14 -0.37 -5.89
C SER A 37 16.28 0.06 -6.78
N ILE A 38 17.39 0.57 -6.22
CA ILE A 38 18.61 0.88 -6.97
C ILE A 38 19.18 -0.42 -7.57
N ILE A 39 19.33 -1.47 -6.77
CA ILE A 39 19.84 -2.77 -7.24
C ILE A 39 18.96 -3.32 -8.36
N LEU A 40 17.64 -3.36 -8.16
CA LEU A 40 16.70 -3.87 -9.16
C LEU A 40 16.60 -2.99 -10.40
N PHE A 41 16.82 -1.68 -10.27
CA PHE A 41 16.91 -0.75 -11.39
C PHE A 41 18.11 -1.07 -12.27
N VAL A 42 19.29 -1.25 -11.67
CA VAL A 42 20.52 -1.66 -12.39
C VAL A 42 20.34 -3.01 -13.10
N LEU A 43 19.61 -3.95 -12.47
CA LEU A 43 19.30 -5.26 -13.06
C LEU A 43 18.17 -5.23 -14.11
N GLY A 44 17.62 -4.05 -14.45
CA GLY A 44 16.50 -3.91 -15.39
C GLY A 44 15.17 -4.47 -14.88
N LYS A 45 15.08 -4.84 -13.60
CA LYS A 45 13.91 -5.46 -12.94
C LYS A 45 13.16 -4.49 -12.03
N SER A 46 13.21 -3.18 -12.30
CA SER A 46 12.56 -2.13 -11.49
C SER A 46 11.07 -2.39 -11.21
N ASN A 47 10.36 -3.08 -12.09
CA ASN A 47 8.95 -3.43 -11.91
C ASN A 47 8.67 -4.32 -10.68
N ILE A 48 9.66 -5.09 -10.18
CA ILE A 48 9.47 -5.97 -9.00
C ILE A 48 9.80 -5.28 -7.68
N SER A 49 10.40 -4.09 -7.74
CA SER A 49 10.87 -3.36 -6.56
C SER A 49 9.73 -3.07 -5.58
N GLN A 50 8.57 -2.61 -6.06
CA GLN A 50 7.41 -2.33 -5.21
C GLN A 50 6.96 -3.56 -4.43
N TRP A 51 6.94 -4.73 -5.08
CA TRP A 51 6.62 -5.99 -4.41
C TRP A 51 7.65 -6.33 -3.33
N GLY A 52 8.94 -6.22 -3.64
CA GLY A 52 10.01 -6.53 -2.68
C GLY A 52 9.96 -5.64 -1.45
N VAL A 53 9.82 -4.32 -1.65
CA VAL A 53 9.72 -3.35 -0.55
C VAL A 53 8.46 -3.56 0.28
N ALA A 54 7.33 -3.83 -0.36
CA ALA A 54 6.08 -4.12 0.35
C ALA A 54 6.24 -5.38 1.22
N ARG A 55 6.90 -6.43 0.73
CA ARG A 55 7.18 -7.65 1.52
C ARG A 55 8.08 -7.38 2.70
N ILE A 56 9.19 -6.66 2.50
CA ILE A 56 10.11 -6.25 3.57
C ILE A 56 9.34 -5.50 4.66
N CYS A 57 8.55 -4.49 4.27
CA CYS A 57 7.75 -3.70 5.20
C CYS A 57 6.80 -4.57 6.01
N ASN A 58 6.04 -5.46 5.37
CA ASN A 58 5.13 -6.34 6.10
C ASN A 58 5.88 -7.35 6.99
N THR A 59 7.00 -7.92 6.54
CA THR A 59 7.77 -8.89 7.35
C THR A 59 8.42 -8.27 8.58
N ILE A 60 8.75 -6.98 8.55
CA ILE A 60 9.35 -6.27 9.69
C ILE A 60 8.25 -5.70 10.58
N SER A 61 7.35 -4.90 10.02
CA SER A 61 6.39 -4.11 10.79
C SER A 61 5.21 -4.91 11.33
N ALA A 62 4.70 -5.92 10.61
CA ALA A 62 3.53 -6.66 11.09
C ALA A 62 3.85 -7.53 12.33
N PRO A 63 4.97 -8.28 12.39
CA PRO A 63 5.38 -8.98 13.61
C PRO A 63 5.71 -8.02 14.75
N ALA A 64 6.42 -6.92 14.46
CA ALA A 64 6.77 -5.91 15.48
C ALA A 64 5.55 -5.32 16.18
N LEU A 65 4.45 -5.11 15.44
CA LEU A 65 3.19 -4.62 15.98
C LEU A 65 2.24 -5.71 16.48
N ASN A 66 2.63 -6.98 16.34
CA ASN A 66 1.78 -8.15 16.57
C ASN A 66 0.44 -8.06 15.82
N LEU A 67 0.51 -7.72 14.53
CA LEU A 67 -0.64 -7.62 13.63
C LEU A 67 -0.72 -8.86 12.75
N LYS A 68 -1.95 -9.39 12.62
CA LYS A 68 -2.27 -10.46 11.67
C LYS A 68 -3.18 -9.89 10.58
N ILE A 69 -2.74 -10.03 9.34
CA ILE A 69 -3.50 -9.61 8.16
C ILE A 69 -4.36 -10.78 7.72
N HIS A 70 -5.68 -10.61 7.80
CA HIS A 70 -6.64 -11.57 7.27
C HIS A 70 -7.16 -11.07 5.92
N VAL A 71 -7.06 -11.91 4.90
CA VAL A 71 -7.52 -11.62 3.54
C VAL A 71 -8.68 -12.56 3.22
N GLU A 72 -9.83 -12.00 2.90
CA GLU A 72 -10.98 -12.75 2.40
C GLU A 72 -10.96 -12.73 0.87
N ASN A 73 -11.42 -13.81 0.23
CA ASN A 73 -11.45 -13.95 -1.22
C ASN A 73 -10.08 -13.79 -1.92
N GLU A 74 -9.00 -14.28 -1.29
CA GLU A 74 -7.63 -14.22 -1.82
C GLU A 74 -7.47 -14.84 -3.21
N HIS A 75 -8.32 -15.77 -3.61
CA HIS A 75 -8.29 -16.40 -4.94
C HIS A 75 -8.41 -15.38 -6.09
N PHE A 76 -9.14 -14.27 -5.91
CA PHE A 76 -9.22 -13.23 -6.91
C PHE A 76 -7.90 -12.47 -7.11
N MET A 77 -6.94 -12.58 -6.18
CA MET A 77 -5.56 -12.13 -6.36
C MET A 77 -4.80 -12.90 -7.45
N ARG A 78 -5.43 -13.80 -8.21
CA ARG A 78 -4.86 -14.46 -9.39
C ARG A 78 -5.42 -13.96 -10.72
N VAL A 79 -6.54 -13.25 -10.72
CA VAL A 79 -7.14 -12.66 -11.93
C VAL A 79 -6.19 -11.62 -12.53
N ARG A 80 -5.95 -11.64 -13.84
CA ARG A 80 -5.12 -10.65 -14.56
C ARG A 80 -5.67 -10.45 -15.97
N PRO A 81 -5.67 -9.22 -16.51
CA PRO A 81 -5.31 -7.95 -15.89
C PRO A 81 -6.47 -7.33 -15.12
N CYS A 82 -6.17 -6.51 -14.11
CA CYS A 82 -7.19 -5.96 -13.22
C CYS A 82 -6.68 -4.74 -12.45
N VAL A 83 -7.63 -3.92 -11.99
CA VAL A 83 -7.37 -2.74 -11.16
C VAL A 83 -7.93 -2.99 -9.78
N PHE A 84 -7.10 -2.83 -8.75
CA PHE A 84 -7.48 -2.81 -7.35
C PHE A 84 -7.81 -1.38 -6.93
N ILE A 85 -8.94 -1.18 -6.28
CA ILE A 85 -9.31 0.12 -5.71
C ILE A 85 -9.55 -0.05 -4.22
N SER A 86 -8.72 0.57 -3.39
CA SER A 86 -8.85 0.55 -1.93
C SER A 86 -9.19 1.93 -1.40
N ASN A 87 -9.90 1.97 -0.28
CA ASN A 87 -9.94 3.16 0.55
C ASN A 87 -8.58 3.33 1.27
N HIS A 88 -8.07 4.56 1.31
CA HIS A 88 -6.95 4.95 2.16
C HIS A 88 -7.53 5.40 3.49
N GLN A 89 -7.30 4.61 4.54
CA GLN A 89 -7.81 4.91 5.88
C GLN A 89 -6.70 5.39 6.80
N SER A 90 -5.49 4.82 6.66
CA SER A 90 -4.36 5.17 7.53
C SER A 90 -3.02 4.82 6.87
N GLU A 91 -1.94 5.24 7.51
CA GLU A 91 -0.59 4.81 7.11
C GLU A 91 -0.40 3.29 7.24
N LEU A 92 -1.18 2.59 8.08
CA LEU A 92 -1.10 1.12 8.24
C LEU A 92 -1.48 0.36 6.96
N ASP A 93 -2.09 1.04 5.99
CA ASP A 93 -2.46 0.47 4.70
C ASP A 93 -1.21 -0.04 3.95
N ILE A 94 -0.02 0.53 4.23
CA ILE A 94 1.26 0.06 3.68
C ILE A 94 1.52 -1.40 4.09
N LEU A 95 1.11 -1.82 5.29
CA LEU A 95 1.25 -3.21 5.74
C LEU A 95 0.33 -4.15 4.96
N LEU A 96 -0.89 -3.68 4.66
CA LEU A 96 -1.85 -4.42 3.85
C LEU A 96 -1.31 -4.62 2.43
N LEU A 97 -0.72 -3.57 1.85
CA LEU A 97 0.01 -3.69 0.59
C LEU A 97 1.07 -4.77 0.72
N GLY A 98 1.89 -4.81 1.76
CA GLY A 98 2.89 -5.88 1.88
C GLY A 98 2.38 -7.33 1.81
N ARG A 99 1.14 -7.60 2.19
CA ARG A 99 0.51 -8.92 2.04
C ARG A 99 -0.17 -9.12 0.68
N LEU A 100 -0.85 -8.08 0.19
CA LEU A 100 -1.71 -8.13 -0.99
C LEU A 100 -0.98 -7.78 -2.30
N PHE A 101 0.11 -7.01 -2.20
CA PHE A 101 0.84 -6.49 -3.34
C PHE A 101 1.41 -7.68 -4.13
N PRO A 102 1.00 -7.84 -5.39
CA PRO A 102 1.48 -8.88 -6.27
C PRO A 102 2.74 -8.42 -7.01
N LYS A 103 3.50 -9.38 -7.54
CA LYS A 103 4.69 -9.06 -8.35
C LYS A 103 4.29 -8.24 -9.57
N TYR A 104 5.17 -7.31 -9.96
CA TYR A 104 5.03 -6.44 -11.12
C TYR A 104 3.84 -5.46 -11.10
N CYS A 105 3.23 -5.22 -9.95
CA CYS A 105 2.16 -4.23 -9.75
C CYS A 105 2.72 -2.81 -9.62
N SER A 106 1.93 -1.82 -10.05
CA SER A 106 2.22 -0.40 -9.90
C SER A 106 1.17 0.31 -9.03
N ILE A 107 1.62 1.18 -8.12
CA ILE A 107 0.74 2.04 -7.30
C ILE A 107 0.45 3.34 -8.04
N VAL A 108 -0.78 3.86 -7.88
CA VAL A 108 -1.12 5.25 -8.22
C VAL A 108 -1.00 6.12 -6.98
N SER A 109 -0.21 7.18 -7.05
CA SER A 109 0.05 8.08 -5.93
C SER A 109 -0.07 9.56 -6.29
N LYS A 110 -0.13 10.43 -5.27
CA LYS A 110 -0.20 11.88 -5.43
C LYS A 110 1.14 12.41 -5.96
N LYS A 111 1.09 13.27 -6.98
CA LYS A 111 2.28 13.88 -7.60
C LYS A 111 3.22 14.57 -6.60
N SER A 112 2.69 15.17 -5.54
CA SER A 112 3.50 15.81 -4.49
C SER A 112 4.42 14.84 -3.75
N LEU A 113 4.07 13.54 -3.66
CA LEU A 113 4.89 12.55 -2.97
C LEU A 113 6.19 12.23 -3.72
N LYS A 114 6.29 12.58 -5.00
CA LYS A 114 7.53 12.50 -5.78
C LYS A 114 8.68 13.28 -5.15
N TYR A 115 8.38 14.36 -4.41
CA TYR A 115 9.37 15.27 -3.84
C TYR A 115 9.75 14.94 -2.39
N VAL A 116 9.14 13.91 -1.78
CA VAL A 116 9.50 13.49 -0.42
C VAL A 116 10.84 12.74 -0.48
N PRO A 117 11.85 13.10 0.34
CA PRO A 117 13.14 12.40 0.32
C PRO A 117 12.99 10.92 0.71
N PHE A 118 13.84 10.07 0.15
CA PHE A 118 13.80 8.59 0.23
C PHE A 118 12.55 7.97 -0.40
N LEU A 119 11.36 8.29 0.11
CA LEU A 119 10.08 7.77 -0.36
C LEU A 119 9.83 8.14 -1.83
N GLY A 120 9.99 9.41 -2.20
CA GLY A 120 9.80 9.88 -3.58
C GLY A 120 10.81 9.25 -4.54
N TRP A 121 12.07 9.11 -4.14
CA TRP A 121 13.11 8.45 -4.93
C TRP A 121 12.76 6.99 -5.20
N PHE A 122 12.37 6.25 -4.15
CA PHE A 122 11.85 4.88 -4.28
C PHE A 122 10.65 4.82 -5.24
N MET A 123 9.68 5.71 -5.08
CA MET A 123 8.46 5.70 -5.89
C MET A 123 8.76 5.98 -7.37
N ILE A 124 9.72 6.86 -7.68
CA ILE A 124 10.17 7.12 -9.05
C ILE A 124 10.87 5.87 -9.62
N LEU A 125 11.88 5.34 -8.91
CA LEU A 125 12.67 4.19 -9.36
C LEU A 125 11.81 2.93 -9.57
N SER A 126 10.75 2.81 -8.79
CA SER A 126 9.81 1.69 -8.82
C SER A 126 8.66 1.83 -9.83
N LYS A 127 8.68 2.89 -10.67
CA LYS A 127 7.65 3.18 -11.68
C LYS A 127 6.25 3.36 -11.09
N THR A 128 6.16 4.12 -10.00
CA THR A 128 4.88 4.61 -9.48
C THR A 128 4.22 5.55 -10.49
N ILE A 129 2.90 5.42 -10.65
CA ILE A 129 2.09 6.32 -11.47
C ILE A 129 1.68 7.50 -10.62
N PHE A 130 2.15 8.70 -10.98
CA PHE A 130 1.84 9.92 -10.24
C PHE A 130 0.70 10.67 -10.90
N ILE A 131 -0.29 11.07 -10.12
CA ILE A 131 -1.45 11.85 -10.57
C ILE A 131 -1.58 13.13 -9.76
N ASP A 132 -2.03 14.20 -10.41
CA ASP A 132 -2.37 15.46 -9.77
C ASP A 132 -3.87 15.52 -9.49
N ARG A 133 -4.26 15.49 -8.21
CA ARG A 133 -5.67 15.55 -7.79
C ARG A 133 -6.10 16.97 -7.36
N ALA A 134 -5.20 17.96 -7.41
CA ALA A 134 -5.46 19.30 -6.91
C ALA A 134 -6.27 20.15 -7.90
N LYS A 135 -6.17 19.86 -9.20
CA LYS A 135 -7.11 20.39 -10.19
C LYS A 135 -8.40 19.60 -10.05
N ARG A 136 -9.53 20.31 -9.99
CA ARG A 136 -10.88 19.77 -9.84
C ARG A 136 -11.28 19.00 -11.12
N GLU A 137 -10.59 17.91 -11.39
CA GLU A 137 -10.69 17.12 -12.61
C GLU A 137 -11.68 15.97 -12.42
N ASN A 138 -12.46 15.69 -13.47
CA ASN A 138 -13.34 14.52 -13.50
C ASN A 138 -12.52 13.26 -13.27
N SER A 139 -13.02 12.35 -12.41
CA SER A 139 -12.41 11.04 -12.16
C SER A 139 -12.08 10.28 -13.45
N ILE A 140 -12.88 10.47 -14.50
CA ILE A 140 -12.67 9.94 -15.85
C ILE A 140 -11.34 10.38 -16.45
N LYS A 141 -10.97 11.67 -16.34
CA LYS A 141 -9.70 12.19 -16.87
C LYS A 141 -8.49 11.58 -16.17
N ILE A 142 -8.59 11.35 -14.85
CA ILE A 142 -7.54 10.65 -14.08
C ILE A 142 -7.39 9.22 -14.58
N PHE A 143 -8.49 8.51 -14.87
CA PHE A 143 -8.42 7.16 -15.43
C PHE A 143 -7.83 7.13 -16.84
N GLU A 144 -8.14 8.13 -17.68
CA GLU A 144 -7.54 8.29 -19.01
C GLU A 144 -6.03 8.56 -18.91
N GLU A 145 -5.61 9.46 -18.02
CA GLU A 145 -4.19 9.76 -17.78
C GLU A 145 -3.44 8.50 -17.31
N VAL A 146 -4.00 7.79 -16.34
CA VAL A 146 -3.45 6.54 -15.83
C VAL A 146 -3.37 5.47 -16.94
N SER A 147 -4.42 5.32 -17.75
CA SER A 147 -4.44 4.40 -18.90
C SER A 147 -3.37 4.75 -19.93
N GLY A 148 -3.19 6.05 -20.22
CA GLY A 148 -2.12 6.57 -21.05
C GLY A 148 -0.73 6.26 -20.50
N GLN A 149 -0.50 6.51 -19.21
CA GLN A 149 0.78 6.21 -18.54
C GLN A 149 1.08 4.70 -18.51
N ILE A 150 0.06 3.85 -18.34
CA ILE A 150 0.21 2.38 -18.40
C ILE A 150 0.67 1.96 -19.80
N LYS A 151 0.04 2.50 -20.86
CA LYS A 151 0.41 2.22 -22.26
C LYS A 151 1.83 2.73 -22.58
N ALA A 152 2.14 3.97 -22.17
CA ALA A 152 3.39 4.65 -22.51
C ALA A 152 4.60 4.07 -21.77
N ASN A 153 4.48 3.78 -20.47
CA ASN A 153 5.60 3.30 -19.66
C ASN A 153 5.95 1.82 -19.91
N LYS A 154 5.30 1.16 -20.88
CA LYS A 154 5.33 -0.31 -21.07
C LYS A 154 5.24 -1.02 -19.71
N VAL A 155 4.46 -0.47 -18.78
CA VAL A 155 4.18 -1.10 -17.49
C VAL A 155 3.36 -2.30 -17.88
N ASN A 156 4.05 -3.42 -17.98
CA ASN A 156 3.59 -4.60 -18.69
C ASN A 156 2.19 -4.93 -18.17
N VAL A 157 1.16 -4.64 -18.98
CA VAL A 157 -0.26 -4.54 -18.59
C VAL A 157 -0.85 -5.90 -18.19
N ARG A 158 0.01 -6.88 -17.91
CA ARG A 158 -0.29 -8.10 -17.18
C ARG A 158 -0.55 -7.83 -15.70
N HIS A 159 -0.26 -6.64 -15.16
CA HIS A 159 -0.19 -6.45 -13.72
C HIS A 159 -0.93 -5.21 -13.20
N TRP A 160 -1.40 -5.42 -11.99
CA TRP A 160 -2.32 -4.63 -11.21
C TRP A 160 -1.96 -3.17 -11.04
N LEU A 161 -3.01 -2.37 -10.99
CA LEU A 161 -2.97 -0.99 -10.57
C LEU A 161 -3.70 -0.87 -9.23
N ILE A 162 -3.01 -0.42 -8.17
CA ILE A 162 -3.68 -0.11 -6.89
C ILE A 162 -3.95 1.38 -6.82
N ILE A 163 -5.24 1.74 -6.86
CA ILE A 163 -5.71 3.10 -6.61
C ILE A 163 -6.16 3.17 -5.16
N ILE A 164 -5.43 3.94 -4.36
CA ILE A 164 -5.86 4.25 -3.00
C ILE A 164 -6.60 5.59 -3.02
N LYS A 165 -7.92 5.54 -2.79
CA LYS A 165 -8.79 6.72 -2.65
C LYS A 165 -8.85 7.09 -1.17
N LEU A 166 -8.45 8.30 -0.79
CA LEU A 166 -8.75 8.79 0.57
C LEU A 166 -10.27 8.77 0.77
N SER A 167 -10.75 7.93 1.66
CA SER A 167 -12.16 7.88 2.05
C SER A 167 -12.24 7.57 3.54
N ILE A 168 -12.61 8.57 4.33
CA ILE A 168 -12.52 8.58 5.79
C ILE A 168 -13.67 7.79 6.47
N LYS A 169 -14.56 7.11 5.72
CA LYS A 169 -15.86 6.67 6.25
C LYS A 169 -16.07 5.18 6.59
N SER A 170 -15.10 4.25 6.47
CA SER A 170 -15.35 2.84 6.85
C SER A 170 -14.16 2.11 7.47
N LYS A 171 -14.38 1.36 8.56
CA LYS A 171 -13.38 0.50 9.27
C LYS A 171 -12.99 -0.79 8.52
N VAL A 172 -13.34 -0.89 7.24
CA VAL A 172 -13.14 -2.09 6.42
C VAL A 172 -12.41 -1.68 5.14
N TYR A 173 -11.27 -2.35 4.87
CA TYR A 173 -10.56 -2.20 3.60
C TYR A 173 -11.23 -3.09 2.57
N GLY A 174 -12.02 -2.48 1.69
CA GLY A 174 -12.55 -3.13 0.50
C GLY A 174 -11.65 -2.80 -0.68
N PHE A 175 -11.14 -3.83 -1.37
CA PHE A 175 -10.46 -3.72 -2.64
C PHE A 175 -11.45 -4.12 -3.74
N LEU A 176 -11.88 -3.14 -4.54
CA LEU A 176 -12.71 -3.41 -5.71
C LEU A 176 -11.82 -3.83 -6.87
N LEU A 177 -12.21 -4.89 -7.56
CA LEU A 177 -11.58 -5.37 -8.76
C LEU A 177 -12.42 -5.05 -9.97
N ARG A 178 -11.76 -4.47 -10.98
CA ARG A 178 -12.30 -4.34 -12.33
C ARG A 178 -11.46 -5.16 -13.30
N GLU A 179 -12.08 -6.14 -13.94
CA GLU A 179 -11.50 -6.94 -15.02
C GLU A 179 -11.82 -6.27 -16.38
N ARG A 180 -10.98 -6.47 -17.39
CA ARG A 180 -11.03 -5.72 -18.67
C ARG A 180 -12.40 -5.76 -19.36
N ASP A 181 -13.16 -6.86 -19.22
CA ASP A 181 -14.45 -7.10 -19.89
C ASP A 181 -15.67 -7.20 -18.93
N GLN A 182 -15.53 -6.83 -17.66
CA GLN A 182 -16.63 -6.91 -16.67
C GLN A 182 -16.78 -5.57 -15.92
N ASP A 183 -18.03 -5.24 -15.56
CA ASP A 183 -18.32 -4.18 -14.58
C ASP A 183 -17.66 -4.47 -13.23
N LEU A 184 -17.53 -3.44 -12.38
CA LEU A 184 -16.99 -3.54 -11.01
C LEU A 184 -17.74 -4.62 -10.21
N LYS A 185 -17.21 -5.84 -10.13
CA LYS A 185 -17.98 -6.99 -9.60
C LYS A 185 -17.36 -7.71 -8.41
N VAL A 186 -16.09 -7.49 -8.09
CA VAL A 186 -15.42 -8.32 -7.08
C VAL A 186 -14.79 -7.49 -5.99
N LEU A 187 -15.11 -7.84 -4.74
CA LEU A 187 -14.70 -7.13 -3.55
C LEU A 187 -13.85 -8.05 -2.66
N ILE A 188 -12.56 -7.73 -2.53
CA ILE A 188 -11.65 -8.37 -1.60
C ILE A 188 -11.69 -7.58 -0.30
N PHE A 189 -12.04 -8.24 0.80
CA PHE A 189 -12.00 -7.62 2.11
C PHE A 189 -10.68 -7.95 2.81
N CYS A 190 -10.06 -6.92 3.39
CA CYS A 190 -8.87 -7.07 4.21
C CYS A 190 -9.10 -6.45 5.59
N ARG A 191 -8.72 -7.19 6.64
CA ARG A 191 -8.85 -6.71 8.02
C ARG A 191 -7.57 -6.96 8.79
N LEU A 192 -7.12 -5.91 9.49
CA LEU A 192 -6.10 -6.03 10.53
C LEU A 192 -6.75 -6.56 11.80
N LYS A 193 -6.33 -7.74 12.26
CA LYS A 193 -6.65 -8.23 13.61
C LYS A 193 -5.41 -8.08 14.49
N LYS A 194 -5.59 -7.59 15.72
CA LYS A 194 -4.56 -7.74 16.76
C LYS A 194 -4.32 -9.23 16.95
N GLY A 195 -3.06 -9.66 16.93
CA GLY A 195 -2.70 -10.98 17.39
C GLY A 195 -3.14 -11.13 18.85
N HIS A 196 -3.86 -12.22 19.16
CA HIS A 196 -4.22 -12.55 20.54
C HIS A 196 -2.94 -12.70 21.37
N PHE A 197 -2.66 -11.68 22.19
CA PHE A 197 -1.94 -11.78 23.46
C PHE A 197 -2.33 -10.54 24.26
N ILE A 198 -3.22 -10.78 25.23
CA ILE A 198 -3.55 -10.03 26.46
C ILE A 198 -3.33 -8.50 26.43
#